data_AF-A0A149PXN6-F1
#
_entry.id   AF-A0A149PXN6-F1
#
_cell.length_a   1.000
_cell.length_b   1.000
_cell.length_c   1.000
_cell.angle_alpha   90.00
_cell.angle_beta   90.00
_cell.angle_gamma   90.00
#
_symmetry.space_group_name_H-M   'P 1'
#
loop_
_entity.id
_entity.type
_entity.pdbx_description
1 polymer ?
#
loop_
_entity_poly.entity_id
_entity_poly.type
_entity_poly.pdbx_seq_one_letter_code
_entity_poly.pdbx_strand_id
1 'polypeptide(L)'
;MFELNEQAIAAWELRSAAYHEAAHKLVYERFGGAGEAQVWKNESGHPGERAWLGQFRPLACPEQLRTAAQAFGHTVIGLPPKWKELVGVAGLVAEEMLRGDADDVDEIVEALLNVISEGAASTSDLKLMGITDIVNGELSYEVVEEAVRILRDGWQIVREEAQYLIESCSG
;
A
#
# COMPACT_ATOMS: atom_id res chain seq x y z
N MET A 1 -13.70 5.82 -29.97
CA MET A 1 -14.44 5.07 -28.90
C MET A 1 -13.48 4.27 -28.01
N PHE A 2 -12.30 3.85 -28.49
CA PHE A 2 -11.24 3.21 -27.68
C PHE A 2 -10.46 4.19 -26.77
N GLU A 3 -10.15 5.40 -27.24
CA GLU A 3 -9.36 6.40 -26.48
C GLU A 3 -10.01 6.84 -25.15
N LEU A 4 -11.35 6.92 -25.09
CA LEU A 4 -12.08 7.26 -23.86
C LEU A 4 -11.91 6.19 -22.78
N ASN A 5 -11.69 4.92 -23.17
CA ASN A 5 -11.48 3.82 -22.24
C ASN A 5 -10.04 3.84 -21.71
N GLU A 6 -9.05 4.07 -22.57
CA GLU A 6 -7.63 4.14 -22.16
C GLU A 6 -7.36 5.32 -21.23
N GLN A 7 -7.95 6.49 -21.48
CA GLN A 7 -7.82 7.64 -20.59
C GLN A 7 -8.48 7.39 -19.23
N ALA A 8 -9.64 6.72 -19.21
CA ALA A 8 -10.32 6.35 -17.98
C ALA A 8 -9.51 5.31 -17.17
N ILE A 9 -8.95 4.31 -17.85
CA ILE A 9 -8.06 3.30 -17.26
C ILE A 9 -6.82 3.98 -16.67
N ALA A 10 -6.13 4.83 -17.44
CA ALA A 10 -4.94 5.52 -16.96
C ALA A 10 -5.24 6.46 -15.78
N ALA A 11 -6.38 7.15 -15.77
CA ALA A 11 -6.81 7.98 -14.65
C ALA A 11 -7.10 7.14 -13.39
N TRP A 12 -7.73 5.98 -13.57
CA TRP A 12 -7.93 5.02 -12.48
C TRP A 12 -6.60 4.49 -11.95
N GLU A 13 -5.67 4.10 -12.82
CA GLU A 13 -4.36 3.58 -12.43
C GLU A 13 -3.52 4.61 -11.68
N LEU A 14 -3.52 5.88 -12.10
CA LEU A 14 -2.88 6.97 -11.37
C LEU A 14 -3.47 7.09 -9.96
N ARG A 15 -4.80 7.13 -9.86
CA ARG A 15 -5.48 7.28 -8.58
C ARG A 15 -5.23 6.07 -7.67
N SER A 16 -5.32 4.86 -8.20
CA SER A 16 -5.05 3.61 -7.48
C SER A 16 -3.61 3.59 -6.96
N ALA A 17 -2.61 3.87 -7.81
CA ALA A 17 -1.22 3.92 -7.40
C ALA A 17 -0.97 4.97 -6.31
N ALA A 18 -1.54 6.18 -6.44
CA ALA A 18 -1.38 7.22 -5.43
C ALA A 18 -1.94 6.82 -4.06
N TYR A 19 -3.12 6.19 -4.01
CA TYR A 19 -3.69 5.70 -2.76
C TYR A 19 -2.92 4.51 -2.19
N HIS A 20 -2.44 3.61 -3.05
CA HIS A 20 -1.60 2.49 -2.67
C HIS A 20 -0.33 2.95 -1.93
N GLU A 21 0.44 3.87 -2.53
CA GLU A 21 1.69 4.34 -1.92
C GLU A 21 1.47 5.21 -0.68
N ALA A 22 0.41 6.03 -0.68
CA ALA A 22 0.02 6.83 0.49
C ALA A 22 -0.36 5.94 1.69
N ALA A 23 -0.99 4.79 1.45
CA ALA A 23 -1.34 3.83 2.48
C ALA A 23 -0.11 3.17 3.11
N HIS A 24 0.87 2.75 2.29
CA HIS A 24 2.16 2.29 2.80
C HIS A 24 2.82 3.34 3.71
N LYS A 25 2.87 4.60 3.24
CA LYS A 25 3.44 5.71 4.01
C LYS A 25 2.74 5.87 5.36
N LEU A 26 1.42 5.96 5.39
CA LEU A 26 0.65 6.11 6.62
C LEU A 26 0.95 4.98 7.62
N VAL A 27 0.86 3.72 7.19
CA VAL A 27 1.04 2.57 8.08
C VAL A 27 2.48 2.50 8.57
N TYR A 28 3.45 2.79 7.72
CA TYR A 28 4.87 2.79 8.07
C TYR A 28 5.22 3.88 9.09
N GLU A 29 4.71 5.10 8.88
CA GLU A 29 4.90 6.24 9.80
C GLU A 29 4.17 6.03 11.13
N ARG A 30 3.00 5.38 11.13
CA ARG A 30 2.30 4.99 12.36
C ARG A 30 3.17 4.11 13.26
N PHE A 31 4.04 3.29 12.68
CA PHE A 31 4.99 2.47 13.43
C PHE A 31 6.30 3.19 13.77
N GLY A 32 6.37 4.50 13.56
CA GLY A 32 7.53 5.33 13.90
C GLY A 32 8.65 5.30 12.87
N GLY A 33 8.36 4.82 11.65
CA GLY A 33 9.23 4.97 10.51
C GLY A 33 9.06 6.33 9.84
N ALA A 34 9.81 6.55 8.77
CA ALA A 34 9.60 7.67 7.85
C ALA A 34 9.90 7.22 6.42
N GLY A 35 9.20 7.79 5.44
CA GLY A 35 9.43 7.49 4.03
C GLY A 35 8.71 8.46 3.10
N GLU A 36 8.94 8.29 1.80
CA GLU A 36 8.33 9.11 0.74
C GLU A 36 7.58 8.22 -0.23
N ALA A 37 6.36 8.59 -0.58
CA ALA A 37 5.61 7.99 -1.67
C ALA A 37 5.88 8.76 -2.97
N GLN A 38 5.96 8.06 -4.09
CA GLN A 38 6.16 8.65 -5.42
C GLN A 38 5.30 7.90 -6.44
N VAL A 39 4.77 8.64 -7.41
CA VAL A 39 4.02 8.09 -8.55
C VAL A 39 4.53 8.75 -9.83
N TRP A 40 4.66 7.97 -10.90
CA TRP A 40 5.13 8.48 -12.20
C TRP A 40 4.54 7.68 -13.35
N LYS A 41 4.55 8.29 -14.54
CA LYS A 41 4.04 7.66 -15.75
C LYS A 41 4.97 6.54 -16.22
N ASN A 42 4.42 5.41 -16.61
CA ASN A 42 5.18 4.34 -17.24
C ASN A 42 5.52 4.71 -18.69
N GLU A 43 6.81 4.60 -19.04
CA GLU A 43 7.33 4.92 -20.37
C GLU A 43 7.48 3.70 -21.29
N SER A 44 7.16 2.49 -20.81
CA SER A 44 7.37 1.26 -21.58
C SER A 44 6.54 1.16 -22.86
N GLY A 45 5.35 1.79 -22.87
CA GLY A 45 4.40 1.74 -23.99
C GLY A 45 3.80 0.35 -24.24
N HIS A 46 4.00 -0.61 -23.33
CA HIS A 46 3.45 -1.96 -23.46
C HIS A 46 1.97 -1.99 -23.05
N PRO A 47 1.03 -2.41 -23.92
CA PRO A 47 -0.41 -2.39 -23.63
C PRO A 47 -0.87 -3.29 -22.47
N GLY A 48 0.00 -4.21 -21.99
CA GLY A 48 -0.27 -5.08 -20.85
C GLY A 48 0.32 -4.57 -19.53
N GLU A 49 0.99 -3.42 -19.53
CA GLU A 49 1.54 -2.82 -18.33
C GLU A 49 0.69 -1.62 -17.89
N ARG A 50 0.71 -1.33 -16.59
CA ARG A 50 0.04 -0.16 -16.03
C ARG A 50 0.66 1.12 -16.61
N ALA A 51 -0.17 2.10 -16.94
CA ALA A 51 0.25 3.41 -17.42
C ALA A 51 0.90 4.28 -16.32
N TRP A 52 0.68 3.93 -15.06
CA TRP A 52 1.27 4.61 -13.89
C TRP A 52 1.91 3.61 -12.94
N LEU A 53 3.07 3.98 -12.41
CA LEU A 53 3.84 3.21 -11.45
C LEU A 53 3.90 4.00 -10.13
N GLY A 54 3.96 3.28 -9.02
CA GLY A 54 4.13 3.82 -7.68
C GLY A 54 5.34 3.21 -6.98
N GLN A 55 5.88 3.95 -6.01
CA GLN A 55 6.82 3.41 -5.04
C GLN A 55 6.78 4.19 -3.73
N PHE A 56 6.62 3.47 -2.63
CA PHE A 56 6.99 3.92 -1.30
C PHE A 56 8.45 3.62 -1.03
N ARG A 57 9.21 4.67 -0.66
CA ARG A 57 10.63 4.60 -0.32
C ARG A 57 10.83 4.86 1.17
N PRO A 58 11.13 3.81 1.96
CA PRO A 58 11.52 3.98 3.35
C PRO A 58 12.81 4.79 3.50
N LEU A 59 12.81 5.78 4.39
CA LEU A 59 13.98 6.61 4.74
C LEU A 59 14.50 6.31 6.14
N ALA A 60 13.62 5.96 7.09
CA ALA A 60 14.00 5.55 8.43
C ALA A 60 13.19 4.32 8.87
N CYS A 61 13.88 3.26 9.28
CA CYS A 61 13.23 2.01 9.67
C CYS A 61 12.71 2.03 11.11
N PRO A 62 11.42 1.69 11.35
CA PRO A 62 10.85 1.55 12.69
C PRO A 62 11.71 0.73 13.67
N GLU A 63 12.23 -0.40 13.21
CA GLU A 63 13.06 -1.29 14.03
C GLU A 63 14.41 -0.63 14.36
N GLN A 64 15.08 -0.07 13.36
CA GLN A 64 16.39 0.55 13.53
C GLN A 64 16.34 1.78 14.44
N LEU A 65 15.31 2.63 14.29
CA LEU A 65 15.11 3.79 15.15
C LEU A 65 14.89 3.38 16.61
N ARG A 66 14.11 2.31 16.85
CA ARG A 66 13.90 1.80 18.22
C ARG A 66 15.16 1.19 18.81
N THR A 67 15.91 0.40 18.04
CA THR A 67 17.20 -0.14 18.47
C THR A 67 18.16 0.99 18.86
N ALA A 68 18.24 2.05 18.05
CA ALA A 68 19.07 3.22 18.36
C ALA A 68 18.60 3.91 19.65
N ALA A 69 17.29 4.19 19.78
CA ALA A 69 16.74 4.83 20.98
C ALA A 69 17.00 4.03 22.26
N GLN A 70 16.86 2.70 22.23
CA GLN A 70 17.20 1.80 23.33
C GLN A 70 18.69 1.88 23.70
N ALA A 71 19.57 1.94 22.70
CA ALA A 71 21.01 2.07 22.93
C ALA A 71 21.37 3.40 23.63
N PHE A 72 20.58 4.44 23.46
CA PHE A 72 20.70 5.73 24.18
C PHE A 72 19.95 5.77 25.52
N GLY A 73 19.43 4.64 26.00
CA GLY A 73 18.75 4.55 27.30
C GLY A 73 17.30 5.01 27.30
N HIS A 74 16.69 5.23 26.13
CA HIS A 74 15.27 5.56 26.05
C HIS A 74 14.42 4.29 26.18
N THR A 75 13.34 4.38 26.96
CA THR A 75 12.28 3.35 26.96
C THR A 75 11.45 3.52 25.70
N VAL A 76 11.36 2.48 24.88
CA VAL A 76 10.52 2.46 23.67
C VAL A 76 9.49 1.35 23.77
N ILE A 77 8.27 1.64 23.31
CA ILE A 77 7.24 0.62 23.13
C ILE A 77 7.68 -0.31 21.98
N GLY A 78 7.45 -1.62 22.13
CA GLY A 78 7.75 -2.59 21.07
C GLY A 78 6.89 -2.39 19.83
N LEU A 79 7.37 -2.84 18.67
CA LEU A 79 6.53 -2.93 17.49
C LEU A 79 5.55 -4.10 17.62
N PRO A 80 4.34 -3.99 17.05
CA PRO A 80 3.46 -5.15 16.91
C PRO A 80 4.18 -6.27 16.13
N PRO A 81 4.00 -7.56 16.49
CA PRO A 81 4.71 -8.67 15.85
C PRO A 81 4.57 -8.72 14.32
N LYS A 82 3.40 -8.37 13.78
CA LYS A 82 3.07 -8.41 12.34
C LYS A 82 3.16 -7.04 11.65
N TRP A 83 3.91 -6.08 12.21
CA TRP A 83 3.96 -4.70 11.68
C TRP A 83 4.41 -4.64 10.21
N LYS A 84 5.32 -5.53 9.77
CA LYS A 84 5.77 -5.60 8.37
C LYS A 84 4.68 -6.10 7.44
N GLU A 85 3.92 -7.11 7.86
CA GLU A 85 2.78 -7.63 7.10
C GLU A 85 1.69 -6.55 6.96
N LEU A 86 1.44 -5.78 8.02
CA LEU A 86 0.54 -4.62 7.99
C LEU A 86 0.99 -3.56 6.99
N VAL A 87 2.29 -3.26 6.93
CA VAL A 87 2.83 -2.35 5.91
C VAL A 87 2.64 -2.96 4.52
N GLY A 88 2.97 -4.23 4.31
CA GLY A 88 2.88 -4.89 2.99
C GLY A 88 1.46 -4.95 2.45
N VAL A 89 0.47 -5.22 3.30
CA VAL A 89 -0.93 -5.32 2.85
C VAL A 89 -1.60 -3.95 2.65
N ALA A 90 -1.04 -2.87 3.23
CA ALA A 90 -1.68 -1.56 3.31
C ALA A 90 -2.06 -0.99 1.94
N GLY A 91 -1.16 -1.07 0.96
CA GLY A 91 -1.39 -0.57 -0.39
C GLY A 91 -2.58 -1.26 -1.04
N LEU A 92 -2.63 -2.58 -0.98
CA LEU A 92 -3.71 -3.37 -1.56
C LEU A 92 -5.06 -3.11 -0.86
N VAL A 93 -5.09 -3.04 0.47
CA VAL A 93 -6.33 -2.71 1.21
C VAL A 93 -6.84 -1.32 0.81
N ALA A 94 -5.95 -0.34 0.65
CA ALA A 94 -6.36 1.01 0.25
C ALA A 94 -6.93 1.05 -1.17
N GLU A 95 -6.45 0.21 -2.09
CA GLU A 95 -7.05 0.06 -3.41
C GLU A 95 -8.49 -0.47 -3.33
N GLU A 96 -8.75 -1.48 -2.50
CA GLU A 96 -10.12 -2.02 -2.32
C GLU A 96 -11.04 -1.01 -1.65
N MET A 97 -10.58 -0.34 -0.60
CA MET A 97 -11.33 0.75 0.05
C MET A 97 -11.63 1.89 -0.93
N LEU A 98 -10.72 2.19 -1.86
CA LEU A 98 -10.91 3.22 -2.88
C LEU A 98 -11.98 2.83 -3.91
N ARG A 99 -12.09 1.54 -4.28
CA ARG A 99 -13.14 1.04 -5.19
C ARG A 99 -14.54 1.23 -4.62
N GLY A 100 -14.66 1.38 -3.30
CA GLY A 100 -15.89 1.80 -2.63
C GLY A 100 -16.91 0.69 -2.45
N ASP A 101 -16.57 -0.54 -2.80
CA ASP A 101 -17.45 -1.70 -2.65
C ASP A 101 -17.28 -2.37 -1.27
N ALA A 102 -16.10 -2.28 -0.64
CA ALA A 102 -15.83 -3.05 0.57
C ALA A 102 -15.57 -2.16 1.80
N ASP A 103 -16.64 -1.86 2.54
CA ASP A 103 -16.56 -1.61 3.98
C ASP A 103 -16.60 -2.93 4.78
N ASP A 104 -16.80 -4.05 4.09
CA ASP A 104 -16.76 -5.39 4.66
C ASP A 104 -15.33 -5.95 4.58
N VAL A 105 -14.79 -6.37 5.72
CA VAL A 105 -13.46 -6.97 5.79
C VAL A 105 -13.42 -8.29 5.02
N ASP A 106 -14.52 -9.05 5.01
CA ASP A 106 -14.60 -10.33 4.31
C ASP A 106 -14.47 -10.11 2.78
N GLU A 107 -15.13 -9.10 2.25
CA GLU A 107 -15.04 -8.74 0.83
C GLU A 107 -13.64 -8.23 0.45
N ILE A 108 -12.99 -7.43 1.32
CA ILE A 108 -11.60 -7.01 1.11
C ILE A 108 -10.69 -8.24 1.07
N VAL A 109 -10.82 -9.17 2.01
CA VAL A 109 -10.00 -10.38 2.06
C VAL A 109 -10.16 -11.20 0.79
N GLU A 110 -11.40 -11.41 0.32
CA GLU A 110 -11.67 -12.14 -0.92
C GLU A 110 -11.06 -11.44 -2.15
N ALA A 111 -11.22 -10.11 -2.25
CA ALA A 111 -10.62 -9.33 -3.33
C ALA A 111 -9.09 -9.43 -3.34
N LEU A 112 -8.46 -9.33 -2.16
CA LEU A 112 -7.01 -9.47 -2.02
C LEU A 112 -6.51 -10.86 -2.42
N LEU A 113 -7.22 -11.92 -2.03
CA LEU A 113 -6.87 -13.28 -2.43
C LEU A 113 -6.90 -13.43 -3.96
N ASN A 114 -7.90 -12.85 -4.64
CA ASN A 114 -7.96 -12.85 -6.09
C ASN A 114 -6.77 -12.11 -6.70
N VAL A 115 -6.49 -10.87 -6.26
CA VAL A 115 -5.36 -10.06 -6.74
C VAL A 115 -4.02 -10.78 -6.57
N ILE A 116 -3.82 -11.44 -5.42
CA ILE A 116 -2.61 -12.22 -5.15
C ILE A 116 -2.55 -13.43 -6.09
N SER A 117 -3.63 -14.21 -6.19
CA SER A 117 -3.68 -15.45 -7.00
C SER A 117 -3.48 -15.21 -8.50
N GLU A 118 -3.91 -14.05 -9.01
CA GLU A 118 -3.72 -13.63 -10.40
C GLU A 118 -2.31 -13.08 -10.67
N GLY A 119 -1.49 -12.92 -9.63
CA GLY A 119 -0.13 -12.38 -9.73
C GLY A 119 -0.08 -10.87 -9.94
N ALA A 120 -1.15 -10.15 -9.61
CA ALA A 120 -1.24 -8.70 -9.77
C ALA A 120 -0.66 -7.91 -8.58
N ALA A 121 -0.46 -8.56 -7.42
CA ALA A 121 0.21 -7.97 -6.27
C ALA A 121 1.72 -7.78 -6.51
N SER A 122 2.31 -6.71 -5.97
CA SER A 122 3.74 -6.45 -6.13
C SER A 122 4.59 -7.46 -5.36
N THR A 123 5.74 -7.84 -5.92
CA THR A 123 6.68 -8.75 -5.25
C THR A 123 7.24 -8.20 -3.94
N SER A 124 7.36 -6.89 -3.80
CA SER A 124 7.79 -6.24 -2.56
C SER A 124 6.75 -6.36 -1.45
N ASP A 125 5.47 -6.23 -1.78
CA ASP A 125 4.39 -6.32 -0.80
C ASP A 125 4.24 -7.76 -0.31
N LEU A 126 4.21 -8.72 -1.25
CA LEU A 126 4.18 -10.14 -0.93
C LEU A 126 5.36 -10.53 -0.01
N LYS A 127 6.55 -10.00 -0.28
CA LYS A 127 7.72 -10.23 0.57
C LYS A 127 7.56 -9.65 1.97
N LEU A 128 6.97 -8.46 2.12
CA LEU A 128 6.66 -7.87 3.43
C LEU A 128 5.60 -8.66 4.20
N MET A 129 4.65 -9.25 3.48
CA MET A 129 3.60 -10.13 4.01
C MET A 129 4.11 -11.54 4.32
N GLY A 130 5.35 -11.89 3.99
CA GLY A 130 5.88 -13.24 4.14
C GLY A 130 5.32 -14.26 3.15
N ILE A 131 4.61 -13.81 2.12
CA ILE A 131 4.04 -14.65 1.06
C ILE A 131 5.14 -14.95 0.05
N THR A 132 5.57 -16.21 0.00
CA THR A 132 6.62 -16.68 -0.90
C THR A 132 6.10 -17.63 -1.99
N ASP A 133 4.88 -18.14 -1.82
CA ASP A 133 4.17 -18.95 -2.80
C ASP A 133 2.76 -18.39 -2.96
N ILE A 134 2.44 -17.91 -4.16
CA ILE A 134 1.12 -17.32 -4.48
C ILE A 134 0.02 -18.38 -4.47
N VAL A 135 0.35 -19.66 -4.72
CA VAL A 135 -0.61 -20.77 -4.81
C VAL A 135 -0.98 -21.29 -3.42
N ASN A 136 -0.07 -21.20 -2.45
CA ASN A 136 -0.22 -21.77 -1.10
C ASN A 136 -0.11 -20.72 0.03
N GLY A 137 0.06 -19.44 -0.31
CA GLY A 137 0.22 -18.36 0.65
C GLY A 137 -1.10 -18.03 1.34
N GLU A 138 -1.14 -18.13 2.67
CA GLU A 138 -2.31 -17.74 3.45
C GLU A 138 -2.22 -16.25 3.81
N LEU A 139 -3.20 -15.47 3.35
CA LEU A 139 -3.42 -14.11 3.80
C LEU A 139 -4.01 -14.13 5.23
N SER A 140 -3.34 -13.50 6.18
CA SER A 140 -3.82 -13.46 7.57
C SER A 140 -5.02 -12.51 7.69
N TYR A 141 -6.21 -13.06 7.94
CA TYR A 141 -7.44 -12.26 8.17
C TYR A 141 -7.24 -11.13 9.19
N GLU A 142 -6.64 -11.45 10.34
CA GLU A 142 -6.33 -10.48 11.41
C GLU A 142 -5.49 -9.29 10.94
N VAL A 143 -4.60 -9.51 9.96
CA VAL A 143 -3.72 -8.47 9.41
C VAL A 143 -4.52 -7.57 8.48
N VAL A 144 -5.40 -8.14 7.66
CA VAL A 144 -6.30 -7.37 6.80
C VAL A 144 -7.26 -6.55 7.64
N GLU A 145 -7.92 -7.14 8.63
CA GLU A 145 -8.83 -6.45 9.55
C GLU A 145 -8.13 -5.27 10.24
N GLU A 146 -6.93 -5.49 10.78
CA GLU A 146 -6.16 -4.44 11.44
C GLU A 146 -5.68 -3.36 10.46
N ALA A 147 -5.28 -3.73 9.25
CA ALA A 147 -4.91 -2.76 8.21
C ALA A 147 -6.11 -1.89 7.82
N VAL A 148 -7.29 -2.49 7.62
CA VAL A 148 -8.56 -1.76 7.37
C VAL A 148 -8.83 -0.77 8.50
N ARG A 149 -8.70 -1.20 9.76
CA ARG A 149 -8.89 -0.32 10.92
C ARG A 149 -7.92 0.86 10.93
N ILE A 150 -6.62 0.60 10.72
CA ILE A 150 -5.60 1.66 10.67
C ILE A 150 -5.89 2.65 9.53
N LEU A 151 -6.23 2.14 8.34
CA LEU A 151 -6.49 2.96 7.17
C LEU A 151 -7.79 3.75 7.32
N ARG A 152 -8.82 3.22 7.98
CA ARG A 152 -10.03 3.98 8.34
C ARG A 152 -9.71 5.15 9.24
N ASP A 153 -8.97 4.92 10.32
CA ASP A 153 -8.57 5.96 11.26
C ASP A 153 -7.75 7.07 10.57
N GLY A 154 -6.90 6.69 9.60
CA GLY A 154 -6.01 7.60 8.88
C GLY A 154 -6.47 7.97 7.48
N TRP A 155 -7.70 7.67 7.08
CA TRP A 155 -8.10 7.72 5.66
C TRP A 155 -7.96 9.12 5.07
N GLN A 156 -8.29 10.15 5.85
CA GLN A 156 -8.13 11.53 5.43
C GLN A 156 -6.67 11.88 5.10
N ILE A 157 -5.70 11.35 5.86
CA ILE A 157 -4.26 11.54 5.61
C ILE A 157 -3.87 10.85 4.30
N VAL A 158 -4.35 9.62 4.07
CA VAL A 158 -4.13 8.90 2.80
C VAL A 158 -4.68 9.70 1.62
N ARG A 159 -5.89 10.26 1.75
CA ARG A 159 -6.53 11.06 0.69
C ARG A 159 -5.73 12.32 0.36
N GLU A 160 -5.25 13.03 1.38
CA GLU A 160 -4.47 14.25 1.22
C GLU A 160 -3.12 13.96 0.54
N GLU A 161 -2.40 12.93 1.00
CA GLU A 161 -1.14 12.51 0.39
C GLU A 161 -1.36 12.03 -1.06
N ALA A 162 -2.36 11.19 -1.31
CA ALA A 162 -2.66 10.71 -2.65
C ALA A 162 -3.03 11.85 -3.61
N GLN A 163 -3.80 12.84 -3.14
CA GLN A 163 -4.12 14.03 -3.93
C GLN A 163 -2.88 14.83 -4.28
N TYR A 164 -1.96 15.02 -3.32
CA TYR A 164 -0.68 15.66 -3.57
C TYR A 164 0.15 14.92 -4.62
N LEU A 165 0.20 13.59 -4.56
CA LEU A 165 0.90 12.76 -5.55
C LEU A 165 0.30 12.92 -6.96
N ILE A 166 -1.03 12.88 -7.08
CA ILE A 166 -1.75 13.06 -8.35
C ILE A 166 -1.49 14.44 -8.96
N GLU A 167 -1.53 15.49 -8.14
CA GLU A 167 -1.28 16.87 -8.58
C GLU A 167 0.16 17.06 -9.05
N SER A 168 1.11 16.43 -8.36
CA SER A 168 2.54 16.47 -8.72
C SER A 168 2.83 15.81 -10.08
N CYS A 169 1.96 14.91 -10.54
CA CYS A 169 2.07 14.28 -11.86
C CYS A 169 1.42 15.09 -13.00
N SER A 170 0.70 16.17 -12.68
CA SER A 170 -0.01 17.00 -13.67
C SER A 170 0.82 18.19 -14.18
N GLY A 171 2.10 18.27 -13.78
CA GLY A 171 3.05 19.33 -14.12
C GLY A 171 3.93 19.04 -15.33
#